data_AF-T0F0U1-F1
#
_entry.id   AF-T0F0U1-F1
#
_cell.length_a   1.000
_cell.length_b   1.000
_cell.length_c   1.000
_cell.angle_alpha   90.00
_cell.angle_beta   90.00
_cell.angle_gamma   90.00
#
_symmetry.space_group_name_H-M   'P 1'
#
loop_
_entity.id
_entity.type
_entity.pdbx_description
1 polymer ?
#
loop_
_entity_poly.entity_id
_entity_poly.type
_entity_poly.pdbx_seq_one_letter_code
_entity_poly.pdbx_strand_id
1 'polypeptide(L)'
;MNQPTNFSNTGDLTRLERFEFNDDVIRRFKQEEAIPVDFYNKNGQILIHRKNNASEADINRLQKFEAQGIYFLISERDKVTIKFDLPDSVHGRKVSFIKLVNPDLAVQLATDASSLLKELRDYPLNGNHVRKVSKAINEILEDFASSSDMEMGLLNVIEVMKGAGVETDSEILTKRTIISMAMKLRGLKALSSKDSEISKNQQINLMMASYMVDIGKSRMKLPVHKDLSQEEFEYVKNHPIISYLMIANLSTIQPQVKSAVLNSHRPYKGEGLNNNYPQTAILLQKLLGYYEKYKDDPTRAILVEDLQKQIQYLQSNTYSEDDPSIISISGEFASLSSKQDWREAYDSITSMKIILNNSFFSYNEKVVKDFFDFMALSLCENRSVLNPGDYVIVVSSDSQRKIHFETCVIKEINRNQTRPLLERIGSIRPILTNKGKIRIAGYDRKSFSPDRRKAIFNLGNAVDPRRVVYMIAPELDPPLFDLIDRNYRQTAPKSVA
;
A
#
# COMPACT_ATOMS: atom_id res chain seq x y z
N MET A 1 -36.04 -42.80 25.90
CA MET A 1 -36.75 -41.73 26.63
C MET A 1 -35.80 -40.55 26.77
N ASN A 2 -35.84 -39.62 25.82
CA ASN A 2 -35.03 -38.40 25.87
C ASN A 2 -35.97 -37.22 26.12
N GLN A 3 -35.73 -36.51 27.22
CA GLN A 3 -36.38 -35.24 27.52
C GLN A 3 -35.82 -34.13 26.60
N PRO A 4 -36.64 -33.13 26.20
CA PRO A 4 -36.18 -32.00 25.42
C PRO A 4 -35.60 -30.90 26.33
N THR A 5 -34.42 -30.40 25.98
CA THR A 5 -33.86 -29.16 26.53
C THR A 5 -34.40 -27.96 25.75
N ASN A 6 -35.15 -27.12 26.45
CA ASN A 6 -35.66 -25.84 25.95
C ASN A 6 -34.50 -24.85 25.72
N PHE A 7 -34.24 -24.49 24.46
CA PHE A 7 -33.52 -23.25 24.13
C PHE A 7 -34.55 -22.12 23.94
N SER A 8 -34.77 -21.34 24.99
CA SER A 8 -35.40 -20.02 24.89
C SER A 8 -34.29 -18.97 24.86
N ASN A 9 -33.81 -18.61 23.67
CA ASN A 9 -32.91 -17.47 23.46
C ASN A 9 -33.62 -16.45 22.56
N THR A 10 -34.65 -15.80 23.11
CA THR A 10 -35.50 -14.80 22.42
C THR A 10 -35.00 -13.36 22.62
N GLY A 11 -33.74 -13.17 23.02
CA GLY A 11 -33.19 -11.87 23.43
C GLY A 11 -32.61 -10.99 22.31
N ASP A 12 -32.37 -11.52 21.11
CA ASP A 12 -31.61 -10.80 20.05
C ASP A 12 -32.48 -10.36 18.85
N LEU A 13 -33.76 -10.73 18.81
CA LEU A 13 -34.64 -10.51 17.65
C LEU A 13 -35.24 -9.09 17.56
N THR A 14 -35.08 -8.26 18.59
CA THR A 14 -35.72 -6.93 18.71
C THR A 14 -34.72 -5.77 18.68
N ARG A 15 -33.42 -6.04 18.51
CA ARG A 15 -32.41 -4.98 18.42
C ARG A 15 -32.43 -4.31 17.04
N LEU A 16 -32.26 -2.99 17.07
CA LEU A 16 -32.26 -2.13 15.89
C LEU A 16 -30.82 -1.79 15.48
N GLU A 17 -30.49 -1.96 14.22
CA GLU A 17 -29.23 -1.54 13.59
C GLU A 17 -29.50 -0.31 12.72
N ARG A 18 -28.57 0.66 12.72
CA ARG A 18 -28.71 1.85 11.88
C ARG A 18 -28.53 1.45 10.42
N PHE A 19 -29.46 1.86 9.57
CA PHE A 19 -29.34 1.69 8.13
C PHE A 19 -28.31 2.68 7.57
N GLU A 20 -27.31 2.15 6.87
CA GLU A 20 -26.36 2.96 6.10
C GLU A 20 -26.87 3.13 4.67
N PHE A 21 -27.02 4.37 4.25
CA PHE A 21 -27.47 4.71 2.91
C PHE A 21 -26.35 4.41 1.91
N ASN A 22 -26.46 3.25 1.26
CA ASN A 22 -25.61 2.82 0.17
C ASN A 22 -26.40 2.97 -1.14
N ASP A 23 -25.87 3.71 -2.11
CA ASP A 23 -26.49 3.94 -3.42
C ASP A 23 -26.88 2.64 -4.13
N ASP A 24 -26.11 1.57 -3.94
CA ASP A 24 -26.40 0.28 -4.54
C ASP A 24 -27.64 -0.39 -3.90
N VAL A 25 -27.81 -0.26 -2.58
CA VAL A 25 -28.97 -0.80 -1.87
C VAL A 25 -30.24 -0.07 -2.30
N ILE A 26 -30.18 1.26 -2.41
CA ILE A 26 -31.31 2.06 -2.89
C ILE A 26 -31.64 1.72 -4.35
N ARG A 27 -30.63 1.53 -5.21
CA ARG A 27 -30.81 1.09 -6.59
C ARG A 27 -31.51 -0.28 -6.66
N ARG A 28 -31.13 -1.23 -5.80
CA ARG A 28 -31.78 -2.53 -5.68
C ARG A 28 -33.25 -2.41 -5.29
N PHE A 29 -33.58 -1.59 -4.29
CA PHE A 29 -34.98 -1.34 -3.92
C PHE A 29 -35.80 -0.77 -5.10
N LYS A 30 -35.19 0.09 -5.92
CA LYS A 30 -35.82 0.61 -7.15
C LYS A 30 -36.02 -0.47 -8.20
N GLN A 31 -35.03 -1.35 -8.40
CA GLN A 31 -35.11 -2.45 -9.37
C GLN A 31 -36.11 -3.53 -8.97
N GLU A 32 -36.17 -3.86 -7.67
CA GLU A 32 -37.10 -4.86 -7.12
C GLU A 32 -38.50 -4.27 -6.85
N GLU A 33 -38.69 -2.96 -7.03
CA GLU A 33 -39.89 -2.21 -6.66
C GLU A 33 -40.37 -2.57 -5.25
N ALA A 34 -39.45 -2.65 -4.29
CA ALA A 34 -39.76 -3.16 -2.96
C ALA A 34 -38.94 -2.50 -1.86
N ILE A 35 -39.58 -2.32 -0.71
CA ILE A 35 -38.95 -1.99 0.58
C ILE A 35 -39.05 -3.26 1.43
N PRO A 36 -37.96 -4.02 1.61
CA PRO A 36 -38.04 -5.39 2.11
C PRO A 36 -38.19 -5.50 3.64
N VAL A 37 -38.00 -4.40 4.37
CA VAL A 37 -38.06 -4.32 5.84
C VAL A 37 -38.84 -3.11 6.31
N ASP A 38 -39.27 -3.15 7.57
CA ASP A 38 -39.75 -1.94 8.24
C ASP A 38 -38.54 -1.12 8.70
N PHE A 39 -38.61 0.20 8.52
CA PHE A 39 -37.64 1.14 9.04
C PHE A 39 -38.19 1.88 10.24
N TYR A 40 -37.34 2.00 11.26
CA TYR A 40 -37.65 2.56 12.57
C TYR A 40 -36.85 3.83 12.83
N ASN A 41 -37.33 4.66 13.75
CA ASN A 41 -36.49 5.66 14.41
C ASN A 41 -35.69 5.03 15.56
N LYS A 42 -34.78 5.81 16.16
CA LYS A 42 -33.96 5.38 17.31
C LYS A 42 -34.75 4.91 18.54
N ASN A 43 -36.03 5.28 18.64
CA ASN A 43 -36.92 4.92 19.75
C ASN A 43 -37.78 3.70 19.42
N GLY A 44 -37.58 3.05 18.27
CA GLY A 44 -38.32 1.86 17.86
C GLY A 44 -39.72 2.11 17.30
N GLN A 45 -40.06 3.34 16.92
CA GLN A 45 -41.28 3.63 16.17
C GLN A 45 -41.03 3.46 14.68
N ILE A 46 -41.96 2.81 13.97
CA ILE A 46 -41.87 2.62 12.52
C ILE A 46 -42.06 3.96 11.82
N LEU A 47 -41.11 4.32 10.97
CA LEU A 47 -41.14 5.49 10.07
C LEU A 47 -41.62 5.12 8.68
N ILE A 48 -41.18 3.97 8.16
CA ILE A 48 -41.51 3.48 6.82
C ILE A 48 -41.80 1.99 6.92
N HIS A 49 -42.95 1.57 6.41
CA HIS A 49 -43.33 0.17 6.37
C HIS A 49 -42.65 -0.57 5.23
N ARG A 50 -42.36 -1.85 5.45
CA ARG A 50 -42.07 -2.80 4.37
C ARG A 50 -43.20 -2.73 3.34
N LYS A 51 -42.85 -2.72 2.06
CA LYS A 51 -43.81 -2.51 0.97
C LYS A 51 -43.38 -3.28 -0.27
N ASN A 52 -44.25 -4.15 -0.75
CA ASN A 52 -44.15 -4.74 -2.09
C ASN A 52 -44.80 -3.76 -3.09
N ASN A 53 -44.23 -3.61 -4.29
CA ASN A 53 -44.63 -2.62 -5.31
C ASN A 53 -44.47 -1.18 -4.80
N ALA A 54 -43.33 -0.87 -4.20
CA ALA A 54 -42.95 0.47 -3.79
C ALA A 54 -42.66 1.34 -5.03
N SER A 55 -43.34 2.48 -5.12
CA SER A 55 -43.07 3.45 -6.18
C SER A 55 -41.71 4.10 -5.98
N GLU A 56 -41.14 4.69 -7.04
CA GLU A 56 -39.87 5.42 -6.91
C GLU A 56 -39.97 6.58 -5.89
N ALA A 57 -41.14 7.20 -5.77
CA ALA A 57 -41.41 8.22 -4.76
C ALA A 57 -41.39 7.66 -3.33
N ASP A 58 -41.83 6.41 -3.12
CA ASP A 58 -41.76 5.74 -1.82
C ASP A 58 -40.32 5.42 -1.43
N ILE A 59 -39.49 5.01 -2.39
CA ILE A 59 -38.07 4.69 -2.15
C ILE A 59 -37.26 5.97 -1.93
N ASN A 60 -37.53 7.03 -2.70
CA ASN A 60 -36.88 8.34 -2.51
C ASN A 60 -37.25 8.98 -1.16
N ARG A 61 -38.33 8.56 -0.48
CA ARG A 61 -38.62 9.01 0.90
C ARG A 61 -37.57 8.52 1.89
N LEU A 62 -36.90 7.39 1.65
CA LEU A 62 -35.82 6.89 2.51
C LEU A 62 -34.71 7.94 2.63
N GLN A 63 -34.31 8.55 1.51
CA GLN A 63 -33.25 9.57 1.46
C GLN A 63 -33.54 10.79 2.33
N LYS A 64 -34.82 11.14 2.56
CA LYS A 64 -35.19 12.26 3.45
C LYS A 64 -34.78 12.03 4.91
N PHE A 65 -34.56 10.77 5.30
CA PHE A 65 -34.16 10.41 6.65
C PHE A 65 -32.67 10.11 6.78
N GLU A 66 -31.87 10.31 5.74
CA GLU A 66 -30.41 10.10 5.77
C GLU A 66 -29.74 10.91 6.88
N ALA A 67 -30.07 12.20 6.98
CA ALA A 67 -29.56 13.09 8.02
C ALA A 67 -30.06 12.74 9.44
N GLN A 68 -31.27 12.17 9.55
CA GLN A 68 -31.90 11.84 10.85
C GLN A 68 -31.52 10.44 11.35
N GLY A 69 -31.10 9.55 10.45
CA GLY A 69 -30.85 8.15 10.70
C GLY A 69 -32.16 7.34 10.77
N ILE A 70 -32.21 6.24 10.03
CA ILE A 70 -33.24 5.21 10.14
C ILE A 70 -32.61 3.89 10.55
N TYR A 71 -33.41 3.00 11.12
CA TYR A 71 -32.95 1.74 11.70
C TYR A 71 -33.79 0.58 11.18
N PHE A 72 -33.27 -0.64 11.19
CA PHE A 72 -34.01 -1.87 10.86
C PHE A 72 -33.69 -2.95 11.90
N LEU A 73 -34.51 -3.99 11.97
CA LEU A 73 -34.28 -5.10 12.90
C LEU A 73 -33.06 -5.92 12.46
N ILE A 74 -32.14 -6.21 13.39
CA ILE A 74 -30.94 -7.05 13.11
C ILE A 74 -31.33 -8.40 12.53
N SER A 75 -32.46 -8.96 12.95
CA SER A 75 -33.01 -10.23 12.43
C SER A 75 -33.38 -10.18 10.94
N GLU A 76 -33.49 -8.98 10.35
CA GLU A 76 -33.82 -8.77 8.93
C GLU A 76 -32.64 -8.26 8.09
N ARG A 77 -31.42 -8.26 8.64
CA ARG A 77 -30.19 -7.74 8.00
C ARG A 77 -29.91 -8.32 6.61
N ASP A 78 -30.18 -9.61 6.43
CA ASP A 78 -29.99 -10.31 5.15
C ASP A 78 -30.87 -9.76 4.01
N LYS A 79 -31.99 -9.11 4.34
CA LYS A 79 -32.94 -8.56 3.36
C LYS A 79 -32.54 -7.18 2.85
N VAL A 80 -31.69 -6.49 3.61
CA VAL A 80 -31.30 -5.09 3.38
C VAL A 80 -29.88 -5.01 2.83
N THR A 81 -29.04 -5.97 3.18
CA THR A 81 -27.66 -6.04 2.72
C THR A 81 -27.61 -6.61 1.30
N ILE A 82 -26.89 -5.95 0.39
CA ILE A 82 -26.52 -6.58 -0.87
C ILE A 82 -25.49 -7.67 -0.53
N LYS A 83 -25.91 -8.93 -0.64
CA LYS A 83 -24.96 -10.03 -0.77
C LYS A 83 -24.34 -9.90 -2.15
N PHE A 84 -23.24 -9.16 -2.24
CA PHE A 84 -22.31 -9.41 -3.33
C PHE A 84 -21.90 -10.88 -3.19
N ASP A 85 -21.93 -11.65 -4.29
CA ASP A 85 -21.24 -12.94 -4.34
C ASP A 85 -19.75 -12.65 -4.22
N LEU A 86 -19.32 -12.41 -2.99
CA LEU A 86 -17.94 -12.13 -2.65
C LEU A 86 -17.18 -13.45 -2.85
N PRO A 87 -16.13 -13.47 -3.69
CA PRO A 87 -15.43 -14.70 -3.97
C PRO A 87 -14.73 -15.18 -2.69
N ASP A 88 -14.86 -16.47 -2.36
CA ASP A 88 -14.11 -17.08 -1.25
C ASP A 88 -12.60 -17.18 -1.57
N SER A 89 -12.25 -17.12 -2.86
CA SER A 89 -10.86 -17.11 -3.31
C SER A 89 -10.66 -16.38 -4.63
N VAL A 90 -9.47 -15.81 -4.82
CA VAL A 90 -9.03 -15.17 -6.06
C VAL A 90 -7.69 -15.79 -6.48
N HIS A 91 -7.64 -16.36 -7.70
CA HIS A 91 -6.48 -17.09 -8.23
C HIS A 91 -5.92 -18.15 -7.26
N GLY A 92 -6.82 -18.87 -6.59
CA GLY A 92 -6.48 -19.92 -5.62
C GLY A 92 -6.00 -19.40 -4.25
N ARG A 93 -6.02 -18.09 -4.00
CA ARG A 93 -5.81 -17.53 -2.65
C ARG A 93 -7.14 -17.25 -1.99
N LYS A 94 -7.31 -17.77 -0.77
CA LYS A 94 -8.42 -17.35 0.10
C LYS A 94 -8.34 -15.84 0.33
N VAL A 95 -9.50 -15.21 0.42
CA VAL A 95 -9.62 -13.79 0.70
C VAL A 95 -10.54 -13.56 1.89
N SER A 96 -10.32 -12.46 2.60
CA SER A 96 -11.16 -12.06 3.72
C SER A 96 -11.65 -10.64 3.50
N PHE A 97 -12.91 -10.40 3.84
CA PHE A 97 -13.53 -9.07 3.80
C PHE A 97 -13.61 -8.44 5.20
N ILE A 98 -13.00 -9.09 6.19
CA ILE A 98 -12.92 -8.58 7.55
C ILE A 98 -12.00 -7.36 7.58
N LYS A 99 -12.53 -6.28 8.17
CA LYS A 99 -11.80 -5.05 8.45
C LYS A 99 -10.82 -5.33 9.60
N LEU A 100 -9.52 -5.33 9.32
CA LEU A 100 -8.51 -5.77 10.30
C LEU A 100 -8.03 -4.68 11.24
N VAL A 101 -8.05 -3.42 10.78
CA VAL A 101 -7.57 -2.31 11.58
C VAL A 101 -8.77 -1.64 12.18
N ASN A 102 -8.80 -1.51 13.51
CA ASN A 102 -9.82 -0.72 14.17
C ASN A 102 -9.84 0.71 13.57
N PRO A 103 -10.97 1.14 12.97
CA PRO A 103 -11.08 2.46 12.36
C PRO A 103 -10.72 3.59 13.32
N ASP A 104 -11.11 3.49 14.59
CA ASP A 104 -10.88 4.52 15.60
C ASP A 104 -9.38 4.64 15.92
N LEU A 105 -8.68 3.51 16.02
CA LEU A 105 -7.23 3.50 16.24
C LEU A 105 -6.48 4.10 15.05
N ALA A 106 -6.91 3.81 13.82
CA ALA A 106 -6.32 4.39 12.62
C ALA A 106 -6.53 5.91 12.53
N VAL A 107 -7.76 6.37 12.85
CA VAL A 107 -8.08 7.81 12.90
C VAL A 107 -7.30 8.51 14.01
N GLN A 108 -7.17 7.88 15.18
CA GLN A 108 -6.37 8.40 16.27
C GLN A 108 -4.89 8.52 15.87
N LEU A 109 -4.31 7.49 15.26
CA LEU A 109 -2.93 7.53 14.77
C LEU A 109 -2.72 8.67 13.74
N ALA A 110 -3.67 8.86 12.83
CA ALA A 110 -3.62 9.96 11.87
C ALA A 110 -3.82 11.34 12.50
N THR A 111 -4.60 11.44 13.57
CA THR A 111 -4.76 12.71 14.30
C THR A 111 -3.50 13.04 15.10
N ASP A 112 -2.90 12.03 15.73
CA ASP A 112 -1.63 12.14 16.44
C ASP A 112 -0.48 12.50 15.49
N ALA A 113 -0.46 11.95 14.28
CA ALA A 113 0.50 12.29 13.24
C ALA A 113 0.37 13.76 12.82
N SER A 114 -0.85 14.26 12.62
CA SER A 114 -1.07 15.67 12.26
C SER A 114 -0.61 16.60 13.40
N SER A 115 -0.92 16.24 14.64
CA SER A 115 -0.50 17.00 15.82
C SER A 115 1.02 17.03 15.96
N LEU A 116 1.68 15.87 15.82
CA LEU A 116 3.14 15.78 15.84
C LEU A 116 3.78 16.64 14.74
N LEU A 117 3.32 16.50 13.50
CA LEU A 117 3.89 17.25 12.36
C LEU A 117 3.74 18.77 12.54
N LYS A 118 2.65 19.23 13.16
CA LYS A 118 2.44 20.64 13.53
C LYS A 118 3.42 21.08 14.61
N GLU A 119 3.54 20.33 15.71
CA GLU A 119 4.46 20.65 16.81
C GLU A 119 5.92 20.70 16.33
N LEU A 120 6.31 19.82 15.41
CA LEU A 120 7.68 19.73 14.91
C LEU A 120 8.11 20.93 14.06
N ARG A 121 7.16 21.75 13.58
CA ARG A 121 7.45 23.03 12.89
C ARG A 121 8.18 23.99 13.83
N ASP A 122 7.74 24.04 15.08
CA ASP A 122 8.19 25.04 16.06
C ASP A 122 9.12 24.45 17.12
N TYR A 123 8.96 23.17 17.47
CA TYR A 123 9.63 22.53 18.59
C TYR A 123 10.44 21.28 18.17
N PRO A 124 11.59 21.01 18.81
CA PRO A 124 12.36 19.80 18.52
C PRO A 124 11.64 18.54 19.02
N LEU A 125 11.83 17.43 18.31
CA LEU A 125 11.35 16.12 18.75
C LEU A 125 12.02 15.75 20.09
N ASN A 126 11.24 15.20 21.02
CA ASN A 126 11.72 14.82 22.35
C ASN A 126 11.18 13.42 22.76
N GLY A 127 11.63 12.93 23.91
CA GLY A 127 11.24 11.60 24.41
C GLY A 127 9.75 11.42 24.68
N ASN A 128 8.99 12.49 24.99
CA ASN A 128 7.53 12.39 25.15
C ASN A 128 6.85 12.09 23.83
N HIS A 129 7.26 12.73 22.74
CA HIS A 129 6.73 12.45 21.40
C HIS A 129 6.98 10.99 21.03
N VAL A 130 8.21 10.51 21.23
CA VAL A 130 8.59 9.10 20.95
C VAL A 130 7.74 8.12 21.75
N ARG A 131 7.50 8.39 23.04
CA ARG A 131 6.64 7.53 23.88
C ARG A 131 5.20 7.49 23.41
N LYS A 132 4.62 8.64 23.03
CA LYS A 132 3.25 8.71 22.49
C LYS A 132 3.13 7.91 21.19
N VAL A 133 4.05 8.12 20.26
CA VAL A 133 4.08 7.39 18.98
C VAL A 133 4.25 5.89 19.20
N SER A 134 5.17 5.48 20.08
CA SER A 134 5.39 4.06 20.41
C SER A 134 4.15 3.41 20.99
N LYS A 135 3.41 4.12 21.86
CA LYS A 135 2.14 3.65 22.42
C LYS A 135 1.08 3.44 21.32
N ALA A 136 0.85 4.44 20.47
CA ALA A 136 -0.14 4.35 19.38
C ALA A 136 0.20 3.23 18.38
N ILE A 137 1.50 3.05 18.07
CA ILE A 137 2.00 1.95 17.25
C ILE A 137 1.70 0.59 17.89
N ASN A 138 1.94 0.43 19.19
CA ASN A 138 1.70 -0.82 19.90
C ASN A 138 0.21 -1.17 19.92
N GLU A 139 -0.67 -0.20 20.13
CA GLU A 139 -2.13 -0.43 20.15
C GLU A 139 -2.63 -0.95 18.80
N ILE A 140 -2.20 -0.35 17.69
CA ILE A 140 -2.55 -0.83 16.33
C ILE A 140 -1.95 -2.20 16.04
N LEU A 141 -0.69 -2.42 16.44
CA LEU A 141 -0.03 -3.69 16.20
C LEU A 141 -0.73 -4.83 16.97
N GLU A 142 -1.14 -4.58 18.22
CA GLU A 142 -1.85 -5.57 19.04
C GLU A 142 -3.25 -5.85 18.52
N ASP A 143 -3.99 -4.81 18.11
CA ASP A 143 -5.30 -4.95 17.45
C ASP A 143 -5.17 -5.83 16.19
N PHE A 144 -4.25 -5.47 15.30
CA PHE A 144 -4.00 -6.21 14.07
C PHE A 144 -3.53 -7.65 14.34
N ALA A 145 -2.60 -7.83 15.29
CA ALA A 145 -2.02 -9.12 15.63
C ALA A 145 -2.99 -10.07 16.34
N SER A 146 -4.07 -9.54 16.92
CA SER A 146 -5.11 -10.35 17.58
C SER A 146 -6.15 -10.92 16.61
N SER A 147 -6.20 -10.42 15.36
CA SER A 147 -7.20 -10.83 14.39
C SER A 147 -6.91 -12.20 13.77
N SER A 148 -7.95 -13.02 13.61
CA SER A 148 -7.89 -14.32 12.91
C SER A 148 -7.58 -14.21 11.42
N ASP A 149 -7.83 -13.03 10.83
CA ASP A 149 -7.76 -12.80 9.38
C ASP A 149 -6.55 -11.96 8.96
N MET A 150 -5.56 -11.86 9.86
CA MET A 150 -4.35 -11.06 9.71
C MET A 150 -3.56 -11.29 8.41
N GLU A 151 -3.58 -12.51 7.89
CA GLU A 151 -2.91 -12.87 6.63
C GLU A 151 -3.68 -12.38 5.39
N MET A 152 -4.99 -12.13 5.49
CA MET A 152 -5.87 -11.93 4.35
C MET A 152 -6.52 -10.55 4.29
N GLY A 153 -6.86 -9.93 5.41
CA GLY A 153 -7.56 -8.63 5.41
C GLY A 153 -6.60 -7.42 5.40
N LEU A 154 -7.02 -6.29 4.84
CA LEU A 154 -6.50 -4.92 5.11
C LEU A 154 -7.40 -3.88 4.41
N LEU A 155 -8.61 -4.28 4.00
CA LEU A 155 -9.41 -3.55 3.01
C LEU A 155 -9.78 -2.14 3.48
N ASN A 156 -9.90 -1.95 4.79
CA ASN A 156 -10.48 -0.76 5.36
C ASN A 156 -9.50 0.38 5.64
N VAL A 157 -8.18 0.18 5.62
CA VAL A 157 -7.23 1.26 5.94
C VAL A 157 -7.38 2.43 4.97
N ILE A 158 -7.60 2.14 3.70
CA ILE A 158 -7.77 3.16 2.65
C ILE A 158 -9.13 3.87 2.83
N GLU A 159 -10.20 3.10 3.07
CA GLU A 159 -11.55 3.61 3.28
C GLU A 159 -11.63 4.54 4.50
N VAL A 160 -11.12 4.08 5.65
CA VAL A 160 -11.19 4.79 6.93
C VAL A 160 -10.46 6.13 6.83
N MET A 161 -9.30 6.14 6.17
CA MET A 161 -8.49 7.36 6.05
C MET A 161 -9.07 8.38 5.07
N LYS A 162 -9.79 7.96 4.04
CA LYS A 162 -10.44 8.87 3.07
C LYS A 162 -11.48 9.79 3.73
N GLY A 163 -12.08 9.36 4.84
CA GLY A 163 -13.11 10.11 5.59
C GLY A 163 -12.62 10.79 6.88
N ALA A 164 -11.35 10.62 7.26
CA ALA A 164 -10.84 11.05 8.58
C ALA A 164 -10.61 12.57 8.72
N GLY A 165 -10.63 13.32 7.62
CA GLY A 165 -10.46 14.79 7.63
C GLY A 165 -9.07 15.26 8.09
N VAL A 166 -8.06 14.39 8.03
CA VAL A 166 -6.67 14.71 8.38
C VAL A 166 -5.90 15.33 7.21
N GLU A 167 -4.81 16.04 7.51
CA GLU A 167 -3.91 16.60 6.49
C GLU A 167 -3.25 15.48 5.66
N THR A 168 -3.01 15.74 4.37
CA THR A 168 -2.42 14.77 3.43
C THR A 168 -1.13 14.13 3.94
N ASP A 169 -0.20 14.90 4.50
CA ASP A 169 1.06 14.35 5.02
C ASP A 169 0.82 13.36 6.16
N SER A 170 -0.20 13.62 6.98
CA SER A 170 -0.62 12.73 8.06
C SER A 170 -1.25 11.45 7.54
N GLU A 171 -2.13 11.57 6.54
CA GLU A 171 -2.74 10.42 5.86
C GLU A 171 -1.69 9.49 5.25
N ILE A 172 -0.72 10.05 4.53
CA ILE A 172 0.37 9.29 3.89
C ILE A 172 1.22 8.60 4.96
N LEU A 173 1.58 9.31 6.01
CA LEU A 173 2.38 8.78 7.11
C LEU A 173 1.68 7.59 7.77
N THR A 174 0.39 7.72 8.11
CA THR A 174 -0.40 6.64 8.72
C THR A 174 -0.56 5.43 7.79
N LYS A 175 -0.97 5.65 6.53
CA LYS A 175 -1.10 4.57 5.54
C LYS A 175 0.23 3.83 5.37
N ARG A 176 1.34 4.56 5.24
CA ARG A 176 2.67 3.97 5.11
C ARG A 176 3.03 3.11 6.32
N THR A 177 2.78 3.59 7.53
CA THR A 177 3.08 2.85 8.77
C THR A 177 2.29 1.55 8.86
N ILE A 178 0.98 1.57 8.60
CA ILE A 178 0.11 0.39 8.66
C ILE A 178 0.46 -0.62 7.56
N ILE A 179 0.70 -0.16 6.32
CA ILE A 179 1.08 -1.03 5.20
C ILE A 179 2.45 -1.66 5.45
N SER A 180 3.42 -0.89 5.97
CA SER A 180 4.75 -1.40 6.32
C SER A 180 4.68 -2.48 7.39
N MET A 181 3.86 -2.26 8.43
CA MET A 181 3.58 -3.24 9.47
C MET A 181 3.04 -4.55 8.88
N ALA A 182 1.95 -4.47 8.11
CA ALA A 182 1.30 -5.64 7.54
C ALA A 182 2.25 -6.41 6.61
N MET A 183 3.04 -5.72 5.79
CA MET A 183 4.03 -6.34 4.91
C MET A 183 5.12 -7.07 5.70
N LYS A 184 5.65 -6.46 6.76
CA LYS A 184 6.68 -7.08 7.62
C LYS A 184 6.14 -8.27 8.38
N LEU A 185 4.94 -8.14 8.93
CA LEU A 185 4.30 -9.21 9.68
C LEU A 185 4.09 -10.45 8.80
N ARG A 186 3.54 -10.27 7.59
CA ARG A 186 3.30 -11.38 6.64
C ARG A 186 4.59 -12.01 6.11
N GLY A 187 5.69 -11.26 6.11
CA GLY A 187 7.01 -11.75 5.73
C GLY A 187 7.73 -12.57 6.81
N LEU A 188 7.36 -12.41 8.09
CA LEU A 188 8.00 -13.09 9.21
C LEU A 188 7.27 -14.38 9.58
N LYS A 189 7.95 -15.52 9.45
CA LYS A 189 7.48 -16.80 9.99
C LYS A 189 8.09 -17.01 11.37
N ALA A 190 7.35 -16.74 12.44
CA ALA A 190 7.80 -17.05 13.79
C ALA A 190 7.62 -18.56 14.07
N LEU A 191 8.69 -19.25 14.45
CA LEU A 191 8.69 -20.68 14.76
C LEU A 191 8.77 -20.97 16.27
N SER A 192 9.05 -19.95 17.09
CA SER A 192 9.12 -20.04 18.55
C SER A 192 8.61 -18.76 19.23
N SER A 193 8.39 -18.83 20.56
CA SER A 193 7.99 -17.67 21.38
C SER A 193 9.06 -16.58 21.41
N LYS A 194 10.34 -16.94 21.47
CA LYS A 194 11.46 -16.00 21.39
C LYS A 194 11.54 -15.32 20.02
N ASP A 195 11.26 -16.08 18.95
CA ASP A 195 11.17 -15.51 17.60
C ASP A 195 9.99 -14.54 17.48
N SER A 196 8.89 -14.82 18.18
CA SER A 196 7.72 -13.95 18.23
C SER A 196 8.04 -12.59 18.88
N GLU A 197 8.77 -12.58 20.00
CA GLU A 197 9.18 -11.33 20.66
C GLU A 197 10.17 -10.52 19.80
N ILE A 198 11.15 -11.20 19.19
CA ILE A 198 12.08 -10.56 18.25
C ILE A 198 11.32 -10.00 17.04
N SER A 199 10.34 -10.74 16.51
CA SER A 199 9.46 -10.32 15.42
C SER A 199 8.65 -9.07 15.80
N LYS A 200 8.03 -9.05 16.99
CA LYS A 200 7.30 -7.88 17.51
C LYS A 200 8.20 -6.65 17.60
N ASN A 201 9.42 -6.80 18.14
CA ASN A 201 10.37 -5.69 18.22
C ASN A 201 10.80 -5.18 16.84
N GLN A 202 10.99 -6.07 15.86
CA GLN A 202 11.26 -5.68 14.47
C GLN A 202 10.08 -4.92 13.84
N GLN A 203 8.85 -5.34 14.11
CA GLN A 203 7.64 -4.66 13.63
C GLN A 203 7.51 -3.26 14.23
N ILE A 204 7.69 -3.12 15.55
CA ILE A 204 7.66 -1.81 16.24
C ILE A 204 8.74 -0.89 15.68
N ASN A 205 9.96 -1.40 15.48
CA ASN A 205 11.05 -0.61 14.91
C ASN A 205 10.73 -0.14 13.48
N LEU A 206 10.17 -1.02 12.64
CA LEU A 206 9.75 -0.66 11.29
C LEU A 206 8.64 0.39 11.30
N MET A 207 7.62 0.21 12.15
CA MET A 207 6.52 1.15 12.27
C MET A 207 7.00 2.51 12.76
N MET A 208 7.89 2.54 13.76
CA MET A 208 8.50 3.77 14.27
C MET A 208 9.32 4.44 13.17
N ALA A 209 10.13 3.69 12.42
CA ALA A 209 10.89 4.25 11.30
C ALA A 209 9.95 4.84 10.25
N SER A 210 8.94 4.08 9.83
CA SER A 210 7.92 4.49 8.86
C SER A 210 7.17 5.76 9.26
N TYR A 211 6.91 5.92 10.55
CA TYR A 211 6.30 7.13 11.13
C TYR A 211 7.27 8.32 11.10
N MET A 212 8.57 8.07 11.25
CA MET A 212 9.61 9.11 11.39
C MET A 212 10.28 9.52 10.06
N VAL A 213 10.13 8.76 8.97
CA VAL A 213 10.91 9.01 7.72
C VAL A 213 10.70 10.39 7.11
N ASP A 214 9.51 10.97 7.28
CA ASP A 214 9.11 12.23 6.66
C ASP A 214 9.00 13.40 7.64
N ILE A 215 9.35 13.22 8.92
CA ILE A 215 9.20 14.30 9.90
C ILE A 215 10.06 15.52 9.58
N GLY A 216 11.18 15.34 8.86
CA GLY A 216 12.02 16.43 8.36
C GLY A 216 11.27 17.38 7.43
N LYS A 217 10.25 16.91 6.72
CA LYS A 217 9.42 17.73 5.84
C LYS A 217 8.71 18.86 6.60
N SER A 218 8.35 18.63 7.87
CA SER A 218 7.73 19.66 8.72
C SER A 218 8.61 20.91 8.90
N ARG A 219 9.92 20.79 8.74
CA ARG A 219 10.89 21.88 8.86
C ARG A 219 11.43 22.38 7.52
N MET A 220 10.90 21.88 6.41
CA MET A 220 11.32 22.22 5.06
C MET A 220 10.25 23.07 4.36
N LYS A 221 10.69 24.01 3.52
CA LYS A 221 9.80 24.75 2.63
C LYS A 221 9.68 23.98 1.32
N LEU A 222 8.88 22.91 1.34
CA LEU A 222 8.75 22.03 0.18
C LEU A 222 7.95 22.71 -0.95
N PRO A 223 8.33 22.49 -2.21
CA PRO A 223 7.53 22.91 -3.35
C PRO A 223 6.23 22.09 -3.44
N VAL A 224 5.12 22.76 -3.78
CA VAL A 224 3.76 22.19 -3.83
C VAL A 224 3.24 22.00 -5.25
N HIS A 225 4.14 21.92 -6.24
CA HIS A 225 3.80 21.76 -7.66
C HIS A 225 4.49 20.54 -8.28
N LYS A 226 4.04 20.12 -9.46
CA LYS A 226 4.42 18.84 -10.09
C LYS A 226 5.78 18.88 -10.78
N ASP A 227 6.11 19.98 -11.44
CA ASP A 227 7.26 20.09 -12.34
C ASP A 227 8.41 20.81 -11.65
N LEU A 228 8.98 20.12 -10.65
CA LEU A 228 10.11 20.64 -9.87
C LEU A 228 11.31 20.96 -10.75
N SER A 229 11.92 22.12 -10.51
CA SER A 229 13.26 22.42 -11.02
C SER A 229 14.29 21.46 -10.45
N GLN A 230 15.46 21.38 -11.08
CA GLN A 230 16.54 20.53 -10.58
C GLN A 230 16.97 20.92 -9.16
N GLU A 231 17.02 22.22 -8.86
CA GLU A 231 17.37 22.73 -7.53
C GLU A 231 16.31 22.38 -6.48
N GLU A 232 15.03 22.57 -6.79
CA GLU A 232 13.92 22.15 -5.93
C GLU A 232 13.96 20.65 -5.65
N PHE A 233 14.24 19.84 -6.68
CA PHE A 233 14.34 18.40 -6.54
C PHE A 233 15.52 17.97 -5.66
N GLU A 234 16.70 18.58 -5.83
CA GLU A 234 17.85 18.35 -4.94
C GLU A 234 17.59 18.84 -3.50
N TYR A 235 16.81 19.90 -3.32
CA TYR A 235 16.37 20.35 -2.01
C TYR A 235 15.49 19.29 -1.33
N VAL A 236 14.46 18.77 -2.02
CA VAL A 236 13.56 17.71 -1.52
C VAL A 236 14.34 16.45 -1.12
N LYS A 237 15.39 16.07 -1.86
CA LYS A 237 16.23 14.90 -1.56
C LYS A 237 16.95 14.97 -0.20
N ASN A 238 16.99 16.13 0.46
CA ASN A 238 17.63 16.27 1.77
C ASN A 238 16.76 15.83 2.95
N HIS A 239 15.45 15.67 2.75
CA HIS A 239 14.55 15.33 3.86
C HIS A 239 14.94 14.05 4.63
N PRO A 240 15.51 12.97 4.05
CA PRO A 240 15.88 11.79 4.83
C PRO A 240 17.01 12.08 5.82
N ILE A 241 17.96 12.94 5.43
CA ILE A 241 19.04 13.39 6.31
C ILE A 241 18.47 14.27 7.42
N ILE A 242 17.55 15.18 7.09
CA ILE A 242 16.93 16.07 8.07
C ILE A 242 16.11 15.25 9.08
N SER A 243 15.26 14.33 8.61
CA SER A 243 14.49 13.41 9.47
C SER A 243 15.41 12.59 10.37
N TYR A 244 16.53 12.06 9.84
CA TYR A 244 17.53 11.35 10.64
C TYR A 244 18.15 12.25 11.72
N LEU A 245 18.58 13.46 11.38
CA LEU A 245 19.19 14.39 12.35
C LEU A 245 18.22 14.83 13.45
N MET A 246 16.91 14.86 13.15
CA MET A 246 15.87 15.13 14.15
C MET A 246 15.72 14.01 15.18
N ILE A 247 16.12 12.77 14.86
CA ILE A 247 16.01 11.61 15.75
C ILE A 247 17.36 11.10 16.27
N ALA A 248 18.48 11.49 15.65
CA ALA A 248 19.80 10.94 15.92
C ALA A 248 20.25 11.12 17.39
N ASN A 249 19.89 12.26 18.00
CA ASN A 249 20.24 12.57 19.40
C ASN A 249 19.28 11.93 20.43
N LEU A 250 18.29 11.14 20.01
CA LEU A 250 17.34 10.50 20.92
C LEU A 250 17.79 9.08 21.25
N SER A 251 18.20 8.85 22.50
CA SER A 251 18.62 7.53 23.01
C SER A 251 17.47 6.53 23.12
N THR A 252 16.23 7.01 23.17
CA THR A 252 15.02 6.17 23.20
C THR A 252 14.70 5.55 21.84
N ILE A 253 15.32 6.00 20.76
CA ILE A 253 15.13 5.46 19.41
C ILE A 253 16.28 4.52 19.07
N GLN A 254 15.95 3.30 18.67
CA GLN A 254 16.92 2.26 18.35
C GLN A 254 17.76 2.63 17.11
N PRO A 255 19.04 2.24 17.03
CA PRO A 255 19.90 2.54 15.88
C PRO A 255 19.35 2.05 14.54
N GLN A 256 18.64 0.92 14.53
CA GLN A 256 18.02 0.34 13.33
C GLN A 256 16.90 1.23 12.79
N VAL A 257 16.10 1.85 13.67
CA VAL A 257 15.06 2.83 13.29
C VAL A 257 15.70 4.03 12.61
N LYS A 258 16.77 4.56 13.20
CA LYS A 258 17.51 5.70 12.65
C LYS A 258 18.13 5.39 11.29
N SER A 259 18.68 4.18 11.16
CA SER A 259 19.23 3.69 9.89
C SER A 259 18.15 3.54 8.82
N ALA A 260 16.97 3.03 9.17
CA ALA A 260 15.84 2.89 8.25
C ALA A 260 15.30 4.27 7.80
N VAL A 261 15.20 5.24 8.71
CA VAL A 261 14.81 6.63 8.39
C VAL A 261 15.80 7.26 7.40
N LEU A 262 17.10 7.17 7.70
CA LEU A 262 18.16 7.72 6.86
C LEU A 262 18.18 7.12 5.45
N ASN A 263 17.84 5.83 5.32
CA ASN A 263 17.94 5.07 4.08
C ASN A 263 16.59 4.82 3.39
N SER A 264 15.50 5.44 3.85
CA SER A 264 14.12 5.23 3.36
C SER A 264 13.89 5.49 1.86
N HIS A 265 14.77 6.26 1.21
CA HIS A 265 14.78 6.48 -0.23
C HIS A 265 15.96 5.81 -0.95
N ARG A 266 16.56 4.80 -0.30
CA ARG A 266 17.64 3.97 -0.85
C ARG A 266 17.28 2.47 -0.84
N PRO A 267 16.11 2.07 -1.37
CA PRO A 267 15.62 0.68 -1.34
C PRO A 267 16.28 -0.29 -2.34
N TYR A 268 17.06 0.22 -3.30
CA TYR A 268 17.73 -0.62 -4.29
C TYR A 268 19.18 -0.92 -3.85
N LYS A 269 19.63 -2.17 -3.88
CA LYS A 269 21.05 -2.49 -3.65
C LYS A 269 21.51 -3.46 -4.72
N GLY A 270 22.53 -3.04 -5.41
CA GLY A 270 23.09 -3.78 -6.53
C GLY A 270 23.96 -2.85 -7.36
N GLU A 271 24.78 -3.46 -8.20
CA GLU A 271 25.49 -2.73 -9.23
C GLU A 271 24.50 -2.25 -10.29
N GLY A 272 24.69 -1.01 -10.76
CA GLY A 272 23.93 -0.48 -11.89
C GLY A 272 23.08 0.74 -11.55
N LEU A 273 22.37 1.19 -12.59
CA LEU A 273 21.58 2.41 -12.60
C LEU A 273 20.37 2.26 -11.68
N ASN A 274 20.19 3.17 -10.72
CA ASN A 274 19.07 3.15 -9.77
C ASN A 274 18.69 4.57 -9.30
N ASN A 275 17.55 4.65 -8.61
CA ASN A 275 16.97 5.90 -8.12
C ASN A 275 17.27 6.19 -6.64
N ASN A 276 18.25 5.53 -6.02
CA ASN A 276 18.55 5.79 -4.62
C ASN A 276 18.96 7.25 -4.39
N TYR A 277 18.37 7.87 -3.37
CA TYR A 277 18.83 9.17 -2.89
C TYR A 277 18.73 9.30 -1.36
N PRO A 278 19.64 10.08 -0.75
CA PRO A 278 20.88 10.61 -1.34
C PRO A 278 21.84 9.49 -1.77
N GLN A 279 22.74 9.78 -2.72
CA GLN A 279 23.78 8.82 -3.10
C GLN A 279 24.70 8.54 -1.91
N THR A 280 25.27 7.32 -1.84
CA THR A 280 26.12 6.88 -0.71
C THR A 280 27.24 7.88 -0.40
N ALA A 281 27.94 8.36 -1.44
CA ALA A 281 29.06 9.29 -1.29
C ALA A 281 28.63 10.64 -0.71
N ILE A 282 27.53 11.20 -1.24
CA ILE A 282 26.95 12.48 -0.75
C ILE A 282 26.49 12.33 0.70
N LEU A 283 25.83 11.21 1.00
CA LEU A 283 25.34 10.93 2.34
C LEU A 283 26.51 10.83 3.33
N LEU A 284 27.53 10.04 3.00
CA LEU A 284 28.74 9.87 3.81
C LEU A 284 29.44 11.20 4.05
N GLN A 285 29.62 12.02 3.01
CA GLN A 285 30.21 13.35 3.11
C GLN A 285 29.43 14.24 4.09
N LYS A 286 28.09 14.25 4.00
CA LYS A 286 27.24 15.05 4.91
C LYS A 286 27.34 14.57 6.35
N LEU A 287 27.27 13.26 6.60
CA LEU A 287 27.39 12.72 7.95
C LEU A 287 28.78 12.97 8.56
N LEU A 288 29.85 12.82 7.77
CA LEU A 288 31.20 13.19 8.21
C LEU A 288 31.30 14.67 8.55
N GLY A 289 30.71 15.56 7.74
CA GLY A 289 30.66 16.98 8.05
C GLY A 289 29.97 17.29 9.38
N TYR A 290 28.85 16.62 9.69
CA TYR A 290 28.19 16.75 10.99
C TYR A 290 29.01 16.14 12.13
N TYR A 291 29.66 14.99 11.90
CA TYR A 291 30.53 14.35 12.88
C TYR A 291 31.69 15.27 13.25
N GLU A 292 32.45 15.75 12.26
CA GLU A 292 33.59 16.65 12.49
C GLU A 292 33.19 17.95 13.19
N LYS A 293 31.98 18.46 12.94
CA LYS A 293 31.45 19.65 13.60
C LYS A 293 31.16 19.44 15.08
N TYR A 294 30.73 18.25 15.48
CA TYR A 294 30.20 17.98 16.82
C TYR A 294 31.04 17.02 17.67
N LYS A 295 32.06 16.39 17.10
CA LYS A 295 32.87 15.35 17.79
C LYS A 295 33.48 15.80 19.11
N ASP A 296 33.79 17.08 19.23
CA ASP A 296 34.43 17.68 20.42
C ASP A 296 33.40 18.33 21.37
N ASP A 297 32.09 18.27 21.08
CA ASP A 297 31.02 18.82 21.91
C ASP A 297 30.44 17.75 22.85
N PRO A 298 30.72 17.80 24.17
CA PRO A 298 30.22 16.80 25.13
C PRO A 298 28.70 16.75 25.22
N THR A 299 28.00 17.86 24.92
CA THR A 299 26.53 17.91 24.94
C THR A 299 25.90 17.15 23.77
N ARG A 300 26.71 16.76 22.78
CA ARG A 300 26.31 16.04 21.56
C ARG A 300 26.83 14.60 21.51
N ALA A 301 27.30 14.05 22.63
CA ALA A 301 27.87 12.70 22.68
C ALA A 301 26.97 11.62 22.03
N ILE A 302 25.65 11.65 22.29
CA ILE A 302 24.70 10.69 21.71
C ILE A 302 24.62 10.82 20.18
N LEU A 303 24.54 12.05 19.68
CA LEU A 303 24.54 12.34 18.25
C LEU A 303 25.85 11.86 17.59
N VAL A 304 27.00 12.15 18.20
CA VAL A 304 28.32 11.78 17.68
C VAL A 304 28.48 10.26 17.61
N GLU A 305 28.07 9.54 18.66
CA GLU A 305 28.10 8.08 18.68
C GLU A 305 27.20 7.49 17.58
N ASP A 306 26.01 8.05 17.38
CA ASP A 306 25.09 7.58 16.35
C ASP A 306 25.62 7.86 14.93
N LEU A 307 26.16 9.05 14.69
CA LEU A 307 26.80 9.42 13.42
C LEU A 307 27.92 8.44 13.08
N GLN A 308 28.78 8.13 14.05
CA GLN A 308 29.87 7.16 13.86
C GLN A 308 29.34 5.78 13.46
N LYS A 309 28.28 5.29 14.11
CA LYS A 309 27.62 4.02 13.76
C LYS A 309 27.05 4.05 12.33
N GLN A 310 26.32 5.10 11.96
CA GLN A 310 25.74 5.19 10.62
C GLN A 310 26.81 5.33 9.53
N ILE A 311 27.89 6.09 9.79
CA ILE A 311 29.05 6.19 8.90
C ILE A 311 29.66 4.80 8.68
N GLN A 312 29.87 4.03 9.76
CA GLN A 312 30.40 2.68 9.66
C GLN A 312 29.47 1.75 8.85
N TYR A 313 28.15 1.83 9.07
CA TYR A 313 27.18 1.03 8.30
C TYR A 313 27.19 1.37 6.81
N LEU A 314 27.35 2.64 6.46
CA LEU A 314 27.45 3.09 5.07
C LEU A 314 28.75 2.64 4.40
N GLN A 315 29.88 2.72 5.11
CA GLN A 315 31.19 2.31 4.59
C GLN A 315 31.29 0.80 4.42
N SER A 316 30.75 0.04 5.37
CA SER A 316 30.78 -1.43 5.35
C SER A 316 29.62 -2.04 4.55
N ASN A 317 28.64 -1.24 4.13
CA ASN A 317 27.43 -1.69 3.43
C ASN A 317 26.61 -2.74 4.19
N THR A 318 26.60 -2.65 5.53
CA THR A 318 26.01 -3.65 6.45
C THR A 318 24.61 -3.32 6.97
N TYR A 319 24.02 -2.18 6.60
CA TYR A 319 22.66 -1.86 7.03
C TYR A 319 21.62 -2.79 6.36
N SER A 320 20.53 -3.07 7.09
CA SER A 320 19.41 -3.87 6.60
C SER A 320 18.64 -3.11 5.52
N GLU A 321 18.32 -3.80 4.42
CA GLU A 321 17.62 -3.22 3.28
C GLU A 321 16.11 -3.46 3.31
N ASP A 322 15.69 -4.51 3.99
CA ASP A 322 14.29 -4.94 3.99
C ASP A 322 13.40 -3.82 4.52
N ASP A 323 13.79 -3.18 5.62
CA ASP A 323 12.99 -2.14 6.26
C ASP A 323 12.90 -0.86 5.41
N PRO A 324 14.02 -0.27 4.92
CA PRO A 324 13.94 0.81 3.94
C PRO A 324 13.09 0.49 2.71
N SER A 325 13.21 -0.73 2.18
CA SER A 325 12.48 -1.16 0.98
C SER A 325 10.98 -1.25 1.23
N ILE A 326 10.58 -1.86 2.35
CA ILE A 326 9.18 -1.95 2.79
C ILE A 326 8.60 -0.56 3.01
N ILE A 327 9.31 0.31 3.73
CA ILE A 327 8.86 1.70 3.99
C ILE A 327 8.66 2.46 2.68
N SER A 328 9.62 2.34 1.76
CA SER A 328 9.63 3.10 0.51
C SER A 328 8.47 2.71 -0.40
N ILE A 329 8.26 1.40 -0.65
CA ILE A 329 7.16 0.92 -1.50
C ILE A 329 5.79 1.17 -0.85
N SER A 330 5.69 1.02 0.48
CA SER A 330 4.48 1.37 1.23
C SER A 330 4.17 2.87 1.13
N GLY A 331 5.21 3.71 1.15
CA GLY A 331 5.11 5.16 1.03
C GLY A 331 4.69 5.61 -0.37
N GLU A 332 5.17 4.92 -1.42
CA GLU A 332 4.73 5.17 -2.78
C GLU A 332 3.25 4.82 -2.96
N PHE A 333 2.79 3.67 -2.44
CA PHE A 333 1.36 3.33 -2.45
C PHE A 333 0.53 4.34 -1.66
N ALA A 334 0.96 4.71 -0.45
CA ALA A 334 0.28 5.70 0.37
C ALA A 334 0.17 7.06 -0.33
N SER A 335 1.23 7.51 -1.01
CA SER A 335 1.22 8.77 -1.77
C SER A 335 0.31 8.69 -3.00
N LEU A 336 0.35 7.59 -3.77
CA LEU A 336 -0.48 7.40 -4.96
C LEU A 336 -1.99 7.36 -4.62
N SER A 337 -2.33 6.67 -3.54
CA SER A 337 -3.70 6.49 -3.05
C SER A 337 -4.20 7.59 -2.11
N SER A 338 -3.46 8.69 -1.94
CA SER A 338 -3.89 9.86 -1.17
C SER A 338 -3.90 11.10 -2.05
N LYS A 339 -4.79 12.04 -1.74
CA LYS A 339 -4.89 13.30 -2.47
C LYS A 339 -3.66 14.15 -2.21
N GLN A 340 -3.02 14.63 -3.28
CA GLN A 340 -1.91 15.57 -3.25
C GLN A 340 -2.39 16.93 -3.75
N ASP A 341 -1.69 18.01 -3.37
CA ASP A 341 -2.01 19.37 -3.85
C ASP A 341 -2.01 19.48 -5.38
N TRP A 342 -1.17 18.70 -6.04
CA TRP A 342 -0.95 18.73 -7.49
C TRP A 342 -1.59 17.53 -8.22
N ARG A 343 -2.31 16.65 -7.52
CA ARG A 343 -2.91 15.44 -8.11
C ARG A 343 -3.96 14.80 -7.21
N GLU A 344 -5.11 14.43 -7.79
CA GLU A 344 -6.11 13.60 -7.13
C GLU A 344 -5.61 12.17 -6.81
N ALA A 345 -6.18 11.54 -5.79
CA ALA A 345 -5.84 10.17 -5.42
C ALA A 345 -6.19 9.19 -6.57
N TYR A 346 -5.27 8.26 -6.87
CA TYR A 346 -5.58 7.14 -7.74
C TYR A 346 -6.33 6.07 -6.94
N ASP A 347 -7.12 5.25 -7.63
CA ASP A 347 -7.64 4.03 -7.01
C ASP A 347 -6.50 3.04 -6.69
N SER A 348 -6.79 2.08 -5.82
CA SER A 348 -5.78 1.12 -5.33
C SER A 348 -5.16 0.28 -6.44
N ILE A 349 -5.97 -0.19 -7.40
CA ILE A 349 -5.48 -1.04 -8.50
C ILE A 349 -4.54 -0.23 -9.37
N THR A 350 -4.96 0.97 -9.80
CA THR A 350 -4.13 1.87 -10.58
C THR A 350 -2.83 2.23 -9.86
N SER A 351 -2.90 2.46 -8.54
CA SER A 351 -1.71 2.71 -7.71
C SER A 351 -0.72 1.54 -7.76
N MET A 352 -1.20 0.30 -7.61
CA MET A 352 -0.36 -0.90 -7.73
C MET A 352 0.27 -1.02 -9.13
N LYS A 353 -0.50 -0.79 -10.20
CA LYS A 353 0.00 -0.83 -11.58
C LYS A 353 1.11 0.21 -11.82
N ILE A 354 0.93 1.43 -11.30
CA ILE A 354 1.94 2.49 -11.40
C ILE A 354 3.22 2.10 -10.66
N ILE A 355 3.11 1.52 -9.45
CA ILE A 355 4.27 1.04 -8.69
C ILE A 355 5.02 -0.03 -9.49
N LEU A 356 4.32 -1.00 -10.08
CA LEU A 356 4.95 -2.02 -10.92
C LEU A 356 5.73 -1.38 -12.07
N ASN A 357 5.09 -0.46 -12.79
CA ASN A 357 5.66 0.21 -13.97
C ASN A 357 6.87 1.10 -13.62
N ASN A 358 6.94 1.62 -12.39
CA ASN A 358 8.06 2.44 -11.91
C ASN A 358 9.12 1.66 -11.11
N SER A 359 8.91 0.35 -10.88
CA SER A 359 9.72 -0.44 -9.96
C SER A 359 11.14 -0.72 -10.45
N PHE A 360 11.35 -0.77 -11.77
CA PHE A 360 12.56 -1.33 -12.39
C PHE A 360 13.88 -0.70 -11.92
N PHE A 361 13.92 0.62 -11.70
CA PHE A 361 15.10 1.34 -11.20
C PHE A 361 15.00 1.71 -9.71
N SER A 362 13.86 1.40 -9.10
CA SER A 362 13.49 1.91 -7.78
C SER A 362 13.53 0.82 -6.72
N TYR A 363 13.28 -0.44 -7.05
CA TYR A 363 13.17 -1.50 -6.06
C TYR A 363 13.87 -2.79 -6.49
N ASN A 364 14.37 -3.54 -5.52
CA ASN A 364 14.80 -4.91 -5.75
C ASN A 364 13.58 -5.79 -6.07
N GLU A 365 13.79 -6.83 -6.88
CA GLU A 365 12.69 -7.72 -7.31
C GLU A 365 11.95 -8.37 -6.12
N LYS A 366 12.70 -8.76 -5.09
CA LYS A 366 12.13 -9.40 -3.89
C LYS A 366 11.06 -8.52 -3.23
N VAL A 367 11.32 -7.23 -3.01
CA VAL A 367 10.36 -6.36 -2.31
C VAL A 367 9.12 -6.10 -3.16
N VAL A 368 9.27 -5.97 -4.49
CA VAL A 368 8.12 -5.83 -5.40
C VAL A 368 7.27 -7.09 -5.36
N LYS A 369 7.91 -8.26 -5.46
CA LYS A 369 7.21 -9.54 -5.36
C LYS A 369 6.48 -9.67 -4.03
N ASP A 370 7.16 -9.45 -2.91
CA ASP A 370 6.58 -9.56 -1.57
C ASP A 370 5.46 -8.55 -1.35
N PHE A 371 5.56 -7.34 -1.89
CA PHE A 371 4.50 -6.34 -1.81
C PHE A 371 3.25 -6.79 -2.57
N PHE A 372 3.40 -7.29 -3.80
CA PHE A 372 2.26 -7.83 -4.56
C PHE A 372 1.69 -9.10 -3.94
N ASP A 373 2.56 -9.98 -3.43
CA ASP A 373 2.14 -11.23 -2.80
C ASP A 373 1.47 -11.01 -1.45
N PHE A 374 1.91 -10.06 -0.65
CA PHE A 374 1.35 -9.86 0.67
C PHE A 374 0.25 -8.83 0.69
N MET A 375 0.28 -7.82 -0.20
CA MET A 375 -0.57 -6.63 -0.04
C MET A 375 -1.60 -6.44 -1.14
N ALA A 376 -1.37 -6.91 -2.37
CA ALA A 376 -2.20 -6.54 -3.52
C ALA A 376 -3.69 -6.78 -3.31
N LEU A 377 -4.08 -8.00 -2.93
CA LEU A 377 -5.49 -8.34 -2.68
C LEU A 377 -6.06 -7.51 -1.51
N SER A 378 -5.33 -7.43 -0.40
CA SER A 378 -5.80 -6.72 0.79
C SER A 378 -5.93 -5.20 0.60
N LEU A 379 -5.16 -4.59 -0.31
CA LEU A 379 -5.24 -3.17 -0.63
C LEU A 379 -6.23 -2.87 -1.75
N CYS A 380 -6.59 -3.85 -2.57
CA CYS A 380 -7.42 -3.68 -3.76
C CYS A 380 -8.81 -4.31 -3.62
N GLU A 381 -9.40 -4.33 -2.42
CA GLU A 381 -10.75 -4.86 -2.20
C GLU A 381 -10.88 -6.32 -2.68
N ASN A 382 -9.83 -7.12 -2.46
CA ASN A 382 -9.70 -8.50 -2.93
C ASN A 382 -9.74 -8.66 -4.46
N ARG A 383 -9.54 -7.59 -5.23
CA ARG A 383 -9.37 -7.65 -6.69
C ARG A 383 -7.91 -7.88 -7.06
N SER A 384 -7.67 -8.76 -8.01
CA SER A 384 -6.32 -9.03 -8.53
C SER A 384 -5.84 -7.88 -9.42
N VAL A 385 -4.57 -7.49 -9.28
CA VAL A 385 -3.98 -6.39 -10.05
C VAL A 385 -3.61 -6.86 -11.45
N LEU A 386 -3.11 -8.10 -11.56
CA LEU A 386 -2.82 -8.79 -12.82
C LEU A 386 -3.83 -9.93 -13.01
N ASN A 387 -4.27 -10.17 -14.24
CA ASN A 387 -5.25 -11.19 -14.59
C ASN A 387 -4.86 -11.94 -15.87
N PRO A 388 -5.32 -13.20 -16.05
CA PRO A 388 -5.25 -13.87 -17.34
C PRO A 388 -5.81 -13.00 -18.47
N GLY A 389 -5.09 -12.91 -19.58
CA GLY A 389 -5.40 -12.04 -20.70
C GLY A 389 -4.70 -10.68 -20.66
N ASP A 390 -4.18 -10.24 -19.52
CA ASP A 390 -3.46 -8.97 -19.44
C ASP A 390 -2.12 -9.04 -20.19
N TYR A 391 -1.72 -7.89 -20.75
CA TYR A 391 -0.43 -7.72 -21.40
C TYR A 391 0.61 -7.16 -20.42
N VAL A 392 1.80 -7.75 -20.41
CA VAL A 392 2.90 -7.36 -19.53
C VAL A 392 4.22 -7.31 -20.29
N ILE A 393 5.18 -6.59 -19.72
CA ILE A 393 6.58 -6.63 -20.15
C ILE A 393 7.41 -7.28 -19.05
N VAL A 394 8.15 -8.30 -19.45
CA VAL A 394 9.14 -8.95 -18.60
C VAL A 394 10.53 -8.57 -19.03
N VAL A 395 11.44 -8.59 -18.06
CA VAL A 395 12.87 -8.40 -18.31
C VAL A 395 13.64 -9.66 -17.98
N SER A 396 14.67 -9.93 -18.77
CA SER A 396 15.72 -10.89 -18.45
C SER A 396 17.08 -10.29 -18.77
N SER A 397 18.11 -10.76 -18.08
CA SER A 397 19.50 -10.41 -18.36
C SER A 397 20.22 -11.63 -18.93
N ASP A 398 20.96 -11.45 -20.02
CA ASP A 398 21.81 -12.51 -20.56
C ASP A 398 23.17 -12.58 -19.85
N SER A 399 24.01 -13.53 -20.28
CA SER A 399 25.36 -13.73 -19.73
C SER A 399 26.29 -12.52 -19.93
N GLN A 400 25.97 -11.61 -20.84
CA GLN A 400 26.71 -10.37 -21.08
C GLN A 400 26.12 -9.17 -20.31
N ARG A 401 25.21 -9.42 -19.36
CA ARG A 401 24.45 -8.39 -18.60
C ARG A 401 23.61 -7.47 -19.50
N LYS A 402 23.30 -7.87 -20.73
CA LYS A 402 22.39 -7.12 -21.59
C LYS A 402 20.96 -7.45 -21.19
N ILE A 403 20.16 -6.39 -21.03
CA ILE A 403 18.77 -6.49 -20.59
C ILE A 403 17.87 -6.58 -21.80
N HIS A 404 17.02 -7.60 -21.82
CA HIS A 404 16.02 -7.86 -22.86
C HIS A 404 14.64 -7.57 -22.32
N PHE A 405 13.81 -6.87 -23.09
CA PHE A 405 12.44 -6.53 -22.75
C PHE A 405 11.50 -7.30 -23.68
N GLU A 406 10.68 -8.15 -23.10
CA GLU A 406 9.82 -9.08 -23.82
C GLU A 406 8.36 -8.79 -23.47
N THR A 407 7.53 -8.60 -24.49
CA THR A 407 6.09 -8.41 -24.32
C THR A 407 5.42 -9.78 -24.28
N CYS A 408 4.57 -10.00 -23.28
CA CYS A 408 3.88 -11.27 -23.04
C CYS A 408 2.40 -11.03 -22.75
N VAL A 409 1.58 -12.06 -22.98
CA VAL A 409 0.23 -12.16 -22.41
C VAL A 409 0.26 -13.11 -21.22
N ILE A 410 -0.51 -12.79 -20.17
CA ILE A 410 -0.71 -13.68 -19.03
C ILE A 410 -1.66 -14.79 -19.43
N LYS A 411 -1.21 -16.05 -19.32
CA LYS A 411 -2.04 -17.23 -19.57
C LYS A 411 -2.76 -17.69 -18.31
N GLU A 412 -2.01 -17.79 -17.22
CA GLU A 412 -2.52 -18.26 -15.93
C GLU A 412 -1.84 -17.51 -14.79
N ILE A 413 -2.60 -17.28 -13.73
CA ILE A 413 -2.11 -16.74 -12.46
C ILE A 413 -2.44 -17.75 -11.38
N ASN A 414 -1.41 -18.16 -10.66
CA ASN A 414 -1.52 -19.00 -9.48
C ASN A 414 -1.44 -18.10 -8.23
N ARG A 415 -0.96 -18.67 -7.12
CA ARG A 415 -0.78 -17.93 -5.86
C ARG A 415 -0.08 -16.58 -6.07
N ASN A 416 1.03 -16.50 -6.81
CA ASN A 416 1.84 -15.28 -6.85
C ASN A 416 1.58 -14.43 -8.10
N GLN A 417 1.00 -13.24 -7.94
CA GLN A 417 0.54 -12.41 -9.07
C GLN A 417 1.68 -12.01 -10.01
N THR A 418 2.88 -11.74 -9.47
CA THR A 418 4.06 -11.30 -10.26
C THR A 418 4.88 -12.46 -10.83
N ARG A 419 4.47 -13.71 -10.58
CA ARG A 419 5.09 -14.93 -11.13
C ARG A 419 4.09 -15.78 -11.94
N PRO A 420 3.44 -15.21 -12.98
CA PRO A 420 2.44 -15.91 -13.79
C PRO A 420 3.05 -16.90 -14.80
N LEU A 421 2.17 -17.70 -15.41
CA LEU A 421 2.45 -18.37 -16.68
C LEU A 421 2.20 -17.38 -17.82
N LEU A 422 3.17 -17.23 -18.72
CA LEU A 422 3.19 -16.24 -19.78
C LEU A 422 3.34 -16.89 -21.15
N GLU A 423 2.75 -16.28 -22.16
CA GLU A 423 3.01 -16.56 -23.57
C GLU A 423 3.66 -15.34 -24.22
N ARG A 424 4.83 -15.53 -24.82
CA ARG A 424 5.60 -14.46 -25.45
C ARG A 424 4.92 -13.97 -26.73
N ILE A 425 4.77 -12.66 -26.84
CA ILE A 425 4.24 -11.98 -28.03
C ILE A 425 5.38 -11.43 -28.88
N GLY A 426 6.46 -10.94 -28.28
CA GLY A 426 7.54 -10.28 -28.98
C GLY A 426 8.57 -9.61 -28.08
N SER A 427 9.43 -8.79 -28.68
CA SER A 427 10.38 -7.92 -27.98
C SER A 427 10.16 -6.46 -28.32
N ILE A 428 10.47 -5.56 -27.38
CA ILE A 428 10.31 -4.11 -27.56
C ILE A 428 11.43 -3.38 -26.83
N ARG A 429 11.81 -2.18 -27.26
CA ARG A 429 12.83 -1.36 -26.57
C ARG A 429 12.18 -0.34 -25.64
N PRO A 430 12.70 -0.16 -24.41
CA PRO A 430 12.22 0.89 -23.52
C PRO A 430 12.73 2.27 -23.96
N ILE A 431 11.97 3.30 -23.65
CA ILE A 431 12.38 4.70 -23.74
C ILE A 431 12.73 5.16 -22.32
N LEU A 432 14.02 5.36 -22.07
CA LEU A 432 14.51 5.80 -20.77
C LEU A 432 14.54 7.33 -20.70
N THR A 433 14.10 7.88 -19.57
CA THR A 433 14.23 9.31 -19.27
C THR A 433 14.89 9.51 -17.92
N ASN A 434 15.65 10.58 -17.80
CA ASN A 434 16.26 11.00 -16.54
C ASN A 434 16.00 12.50 -16.32
N LYS A 435 14.84 12.80 -15.72
CA LYS A 435 14.47 14.15 -15.27
C LYS A 435 14.45 14.17 -13.75
N GLY A 436 15.63 13.99 -13.14
CA GLY A 436 15.81 13.85 -11.69
C GLY A 436 15.67 12.41 -11.19
N LYS A 437 14.65 11.67 -11.66
CA LYS A 437 14.55 10.20 -11.50
C LYS A 437 14.64 9.51 -12.85
N ILE A 438 15.29 8.35 -12.84
CA ILE A 438 15.44 7.46 -13.98
C ILE A 438 14.20 6.58 -14.05
N ARG A 439 13.52 6.59 -15.19
CA ARG A 439 12.32 5.78 -15.40
C ARG A 439 12.18 5.34 -16.83
N ILE A 440 11.42 4.26 -17.01
CA ILE A 440 10.87 3.87 -18.30
C ILE A 440 9.69 4.81 -18.57
N ALA A 441 9.86 5.76 -19.48
CA ALA A 441 8.79 6.71 -19.84
C ALA A 441 7.75 6.09 -20.79
N GLY A 442 8.09 4.96 -21.40
CA GLY A 442 7.27 4.23 -22.34
C GLY A 442 8.15 3.28 -23.14
N TYR A 443 7.60 2.77 -24.24
CA TYR A 443 8.29 1.83 -25.11
C TYR A 443 8.24 2.29 -26.57
N ASP A 444 9.35 2.09 -27.29
CA ASP A 444 9.44 2.47 -28.69
C ASP A 444 8.63 1.50 -29.55
N ARG A 445 7.43 1.94 -29.93
CA ARG A 445 6.50 1.19 -30.78
C ARG A 445 7.09 0.76 -32.12
N LYS A 446 8.06 1.52 -32.67
CA LYS A 446 8.72 1.16 -33.94
C LYS A 446 9.72 0.03 -33.78
N SER A 447 10.20 -0.20 -32.56
CA SER A 447 11.16 -1.26 -32.24
C SER A 447 10.50 -2.62 -31.96
N PHE A 448 9.17 -2.68 -31.95
CA PHE A 448 8.44 -3.90 -31.65
C PHE A 448 8.71 -4.96 -32.72
N SER A 449 9.16 -6.13 -32.28
CA SER A 449 9.41 -7.29 -33.12
C SER A 449 8.57 -8.48 -32.62
N PRO A 450 7.54 -8.91 -33.37
CA PRO A 450 6.68 -10.01 -32.97
C PRO A 450 7.43 -11.35 -33.01
N ASP A 451 7.06 -12.27 -32.13
CA ASP A 451 7.56 -13.65 -32.13
C ASP A 451 6.46 -14.62 -32.54
N ARG A 452 6.67 -15.29 -33.67
CA ARG A 452 5.72 -16.27 -34.19
C ARG A 452 5.74 -17.60 -33.42
N ARG A 453 6.80 -17.87 -32.65
CA ARG A 453 6.96 -19.14 -31.92
C ARG A 453 6.13 -19.23 -30.65
N LYS A 454 5.66 -18.09 -30.13
CA LYS A 454 4.83 -18.00 -28.92
C LYS A 454 5.37 -18.85 -27.76
N ALA A 455 6.64 -18.62 -27.41
CA ALA A 455 7.29 -19.35 -26.33
C ALA A 455 6.52 -19.16 -25.00
N ILE A 456 6.39 -20.23 -24.23
CA ILE A 456 5.76 -20.21 -22.91
C ILE A 456 6.84 -20.01 -21.84
N PHE A 457 6.61 -19.06 -20.94
CA PHE A 457 7.47 -18.81 -19.78
C PHE A 457 6.68 -19.08 -18.50
N ASN A 458 7.23 -19.87 -17.59
CA ASN A 458 6.61 -20.13 -16.31
C ASN A 458 7.43 -19.47 -15.20
N LEU A 459 7.07 -18.23 -14.86
CA LEU A 459 7.77 -17.46 -13.83
C LEU A 459 7.54 -18.04 -12.42
N GLY A 460 6.53 -18.90 -12.25
CA GLY A 460 6.33 -19.69 -11.04
C GLY A 460 7.46 -20.68 -10.78
N ASN A 461 8.21 -21.07 -11.81
CA ASN A 461 9.44 -21.83 -11.64
C ASN A 461 10.56 -20.89 -11.15
N ALA A 462 11.15 -21.23 -10.00
CA ALA A 462 12.22 -20.43 -9.37
C ALA A 462 13.47 -20.25 -10.26
N VAL A 463 13.64 -21.11 -11.27
CA VAL A 463 14.79 -21.05 -12.20
C VAL A 463 14.57 -20.04 -13.33
N ASP A 464 13.34 -19.61 -13.63
CA ASP A 464 13.11 -18.59 -14.66
C ASP A 464 13.58 -17.22 -14.13
N PRO A 465 14.60 -16.59 -14.76
CA PRO A 465 15.17 -15.33 -14.28
C PRO A 465 14.30 -14.12 -14.67
N ARG A 466 13.21 -14.34 -15.42
CA ARG A 466 12.32 -13.25 -15.85
C ARG A 466 11.52 -12.70 -14.70
N ARG A 467 11.34 -11.38 -14.72
CA ARG A 467 10.43 -10.68 -13.81
C ARG A 467 9.54 -9.72 -14.57
N VAL A 468 8.30 -9.61 -14.13
CA VAL A 468 7.35 -8.61 -14.64
C VAL A 468 7.78 -7.23 -14.13
N VAL A 469 7.92 -6.27 -15.04
CA VAL A 469 8.34 -4.89 -14.70
C VAL A 469 7.40 -3.82 -15.21
N TYR A 470 6.42 -4.23 -16.03
CA TYR A 470 5.46 -3.30 -16.61
C TYR A 470 4.17 -4.04 -16.94
N MET A 471 3.04 -3.45 -16.56
CA MET A 471 1.72 -3.84 -17.02
C MET A 471 1.27 -2.85 -18.11
N ILE A 472 0.90 -3.39 -19.26
CA ILE A 472 0.38 -2.63 -20.39
C ILE A 472 -1.14 -2.58 -20.21
N ALA A 473 -1.61 -1.56 -19.49
CA ALA A 473 -3.04 -1.35 -19.25
C ALA A 473 -3.59 -0.27 -20.20
N PRO A 474 -4.80 -0.43 -20.77
CA PRO A 474 -5.36 0.53 -21.71
C PRO A 474 -5.58 1.91 -21.10
N GLU A 475 -5.79 2.01 -19.79
CA GLU A 475 -5.93 3.27 -19.05
C GLU A 475 -4.59 3.97 -18.75
N LEU A 476 -3.46 3.26 -18.82
CA LEU A 476 -2.12 3.80 -18.52
C LEU A 476 -1.29 4.07 -19.79
N ASP A 477 -1.35 3.19 -20.78
CA ASP A 477 -0.67 3.34 -22.07
C ASP A 477 -1.54 2.76 -23.22
N PRO A 478 -2.65 3.43 -23.57
CA PRO A 478 -3.54 2.97 -24.63
C PRO A 478 -2.82 2.71 -25.98
N PRO A 479 -1.91 3.60 -26.44
CA PRO A 479 -1.22 3.37 -27.71
C PRO A 479 -0.33 2.12 -27.74
N LEU A 480 0.29 1.76 -26.61
CA LEU A 480 1.07 0.53 -26.52
C LEU A 480 0.13 -0.69 -26.42
N PHE A 481 -0.95 -0.59 -25.65
CA PHE A 481 -1.96 -1.64 -25.53
C PHE A 481 -2.49 -2.04 -26.91
N ASP A 482 -2.96 -1.07 -27.70
CA ASP A 482 -3.53 -1.32 -29.04
C ASP A 482 -2.54 -1.98 -29.99
N LEU A 483 -1.25 -1.59 -29.91
CA LEU A 483 -0.20 -2.19 -30.71
C LEU A 483 -0.02 -3.68 -30.37
N ILE A 484 0.09 -4.00 -29.07
CA ILE A 484 0.35 -5.35 -28.62
C ILE A 484 -0.88 -6.24 -28.85
N ASP A 485 -2.08 -5.75 -28.52
CA ASP A 485 -3.34 -6.48 -28.71
C ASP A 485 -3.56 -6.87 -30.17
N ARG A 486 -3.36 -5.92 -31.09
CA ARG A 486 -3.48 -6.16 -32.53
C ARG A 486 -2.52 -7.27 -33.01
N ASN A 487 -1.26 -7.22 -32.58
CA ASN A 487 -0.26 -8.22 -32.97
C ASN A 487 -0.53 -9.59 -32.33
N TYR A 488 -1.06 -9.61 -31.11
CA TYR A 488 -1.44 -10.85 -30.45
C TYR A 488 -2.60 -11.56 -31.18
N ARG A 489 -3.67 -10.81 -31.50
CA ARG A 489 -4.84 -11.35 -32.21
C ARG A 489 -4.52 -11.82 -33.62
N GLN A 490 -3.66 -11.10 -34.36
CA GLN A 490 -3.24 -11.50 -35.70
C GLN A 490 -2.46 -12.82 -35.75
N THR A 491 -1.86 -13.21 -34.62
CA THR A 491 -1.09 -14.45 -34.50
C THR A 491 -1.83 -15.52 -33.70
N ALA A 492 -3.03 -15.23 -33.19
CA ALA A 492 -3.87 -16.20 -32.48
C ALA A 492 -4.52 -17.18 -33.48
N PRO A 493 -4.65 -18.48 -33.14
CA PRO A 493 -5.42 -19.40 -33.98
C PRO A 493 -6.85 -18.88 -34.15
N LYS A 494 -7.40 -18.96 -35.37
CA LYS A 494 -8.75 -18.48 -35.74
C LYS A 494 -9.92 -19.13 -34.98
N SER A 495 -9.67 -19.96 -33.97
CA SER A 495 -10.71 -20.64 -33.18
C SER A 495 -11.20 -19.84 -31.97
N VAL A 496 -10.71 -18.62 -31.76
CA VAL A 496 -11.15 -17.72 -30.70
C VAL A 496 -11.31 -16.31 -31.28
N ALA A 497 -12.35 -16.12 -32.08
CA ALA A 497 -12.82 -14.82 -32.55
C ALA A 497 -14.33 -14.74 -32.30
#